data_AF-A0A0C3BV54-F1
#
_entry.id   AF-A0A0C3BV54-F1
#
_cell.length_a   1.000
_cell.length_b   1.000
_cell.length_c   1.000
_cell.angle_alpha   90.00
_cell.angle_beta   90.00
_cell.angle_gamma   90.00
#
_symmetry.space_group_name_H-M   'P 1'
#
loop_
_entity.id
_entity.type
_entity.pdbx_description
1 polymer ?
#
loop_
_entity_poly.entity_id
_entity_poly.type
_entity_poly.pdbx_seq_one_letter_code
_entity_poly.pdbx_strand_id
1 'polypeptide(L)'
;VNAASLATWAPEMHEYCRIRINQVSERHPSLIKNFPKSVFPTAAFNFRNVRTYKHRDVLNCPFGWCGITALGRFNPKKGGHLVLQELKLVIEFPPCSTILIPSAMITHCNTPVAEGDIRNLFTQYCAGGLFRYVDNGFMIDRVLCEKNPAKSKEMEALKATRWQMGLGLFSTLDDLKRRYKVVN
;
A
#
# COMPACT_ATOMS: atom_id res chain seq x y z
N VAL A 1 12.38 -5.14 2.80
CA VAL A 1 11.86 -5.78 1.56
C VAL A 1 10.76 -4.94 0.95
N ASN A 2 9.61 -4.74 1.60
CA ASN A 2 8.44 -4.10 0.97
C ASN A 2 8.72 -2.72 0.35
N ALA A 3 9.40 -1.82 1.07
CA ALA A 3 9.73 -0.49 0.54
C ALA A 3 10.67 -0.57 -0.68
N ALA A 4 11.66 -1.46 -0.66
CA ALA A 4 12.54 -1.69 -1.80
C ALA A 4 11.79 -2.31 -2.98
N SER A 5 10.90 -3.29 -2.73
CA SER A 5 10.03 -3.86 -3.76
C SER A 5 9.16 -2.77 -4.40
N LEU A 6 8.60 -1.84 -3.61
CA LEU A 6 7.83 -0.73 -4.14
C LEU A 6 8.71 0.20 -4.98
N ALA A 7 9.91 0.54 -4.52
CA ALA A 7 10.87 1.36 -5.28
C ALA A 7 11.24 0.73 -6.63
N THR A 8 11.34 -0.60 -6.69
CA THR A 8 11.66 -1.34 -7.92
C THR A 8 10.48 -1.45 -8.87
N TRP A 9 9.30 -1.85 -8.37
CA TRP A 9 8.17 -2.24 -9.23
C TRP A 9 7.13 -1.13 -9.45
N ALA A 10 7.11 -0.11 -8.60
CA ALA A 10 6.25 1.06 -8.73
C ALA A 10 6.99 2.33 -8.27
N PRO A 11 8.09 2.72 -8.96
CA PRO A 11 8.97 3.81 -8.56
C PRO A 11 8.25 5.16 -8.39
N GLU A 12 7.29 5.49 -9.26
CA GLU A 12 6.54 6.74 -9.17
C GLU A 12 5.61 6.75 -7.95
N MET A 13 4.99 5.60 -7.62
CA MET A 13 4.22 5.44 -6.38
C MET A 13 5.13 5.49 -5.14
N HIS A 14 6.32 4.90 -5.20
CA HIS A 14 7.31 4.99 -4.13
C HIS A 14 7.71 6.45 -3.88
N GLU A 15 7.98 7.21 -4.93
CA GLU A 15 8.34 8.62 -4.85
C GLU A 15 7.17 9.47 -4.31
N TYR A 16 5.95 9.21 -4.78
CA TYR A 16 4.72 9.82 -4.26
C TYR A 16 4.59 9.65 -2.74
N CYS A 17 4.86 8.45 -2.22
CA CYS A 17 4.90 8.18 -0.79
C CYS A 17 6.06 8.91 -0.11
N ARG A 18 7.28 8.81 -0.65
CA ARG A 18 8.50 9.37 -0.06
C ARG A 18 8.38 10.87 0.18
N ILE A 19 7.91 11.63 -0.80
CA ILE A 19 7.73 13.08 -0.71
C ILE A 19 6.80 13.42 0.45
N ARG A 20 5.62 12.78 0.50
CA ARG A 20 4.60 13.08 1.53
C ARG A 20 5.04 12.66 2.93
N ILE A 21 5.72 11.53 3.06
CA ILE A 21 6.25 11.09 4.35
C ILE A 21 7.36 12.02 4.83
N ASN A 22 8.22 12.52 3.95
CA ASN A 22 9.23 13.50 4.33
C ASN A 22 8.60 14.82 4.78
N GLN A 23 7.57 15.31 4.08
CA GLN A 23 6.81 16.49 4.49
C GLN A 23 6.17 16.32 5.88
N VAL A 24 5.64 15.14 6.19
CA VAL A 24 5.12 14.82 7.53
C VAL A 24 6.23 14.82 8.58
N SER A 25 7.39 14.21 8.29
CA SER A 25 8.54 14.21 9.20
C SER A 25 9.10 15.61 9.46
N GLU A 26 9.19 16.46 8.43
CA GLU A 26 9.62 17.86 8.55
C GLU A 26 8.63 18.68 9.38
N ARG A 27 7.33 18.49 9.14
CA ARG A 27 6.27 19.18 9.89
C ARG A 27 6.20 18.75 11.36
N HIS A 28 6.51 17.49 11.63
CA HIS A 28 6.43 16.90 12.96
C HIS A 28 7.74 16.16 13.31
N PRO A 29 8.81 16.89 13.70
CA PRO A 29 10.14 16.31 13.94
C PRO A 29 10.19 15.27 15.06
N SER A 30 9.20 15.25 15.95
CA SER A 30 9.08 14.25 17.01
C SER A 30 8.57 12.89 16.53
N LEU A 31 8.05 12.78 15.30
CA LEU A 31 7.59 11.50 14.76
C LEU A 31 8.76 10.60 14.38
N ILE A 32 8.69 9.36 14.84
CA ILE A 32 9.68 8.32 14.54
C ILE A 32 9.11 7.40 13.46
N LYS A 33 9.88 7.14 12.40
CA LYS A 33 9.50 6.16 11.37
C LYS A 33 9.57 4.75 11.95
N ASN A 34 8.58 3.91 11.64
CA ASN A 34 8.60 2.48 12.02
C ASN A 34 9.88 1.78 11.56
N PHE A 35 10.37 2.13 10.37
CA PHE A 35 11.60 1.59 9.79
C PHE A 35 12.37 2.71 9.07
N PRO A 36 13.67 2.92 9.35
CA PRO A 36 14.42 4.07 8.84
C PRO A 36 14.42 4.22 7.30
N LYS A 37 14.45 3.09 6.58
CA LYS A 37 14.51 3.05 5.11
C LYS A 37 13.17 2.78 4.43
N SER A 38 12.05 2.92 5.15
CA SER A 38 10.72 2.66 4.61
C SER A 38 9.99 3.95 4.24
N VAL A 39 9.35 3.96 3.07
CA VAL A 39 8.38 5.00 2.68
C VAL A 39 6.97 4.75 3.23
N PHE A 40 6.73 3.58 3.81
CA PHE A 40 5.45 3.27 4.45
C PHE A 40 5.40 3.85 5.86
N PRO A 41 4.40 4.70 6.18
CA PRO A 41 4.20 5.27 7.51
C PRO A 41 3.58 4.27 8.48
N THR A 42 2.99 3.17 7.99
CA THR A 42 2.25 2.22 8.81
C THR A 42 2.71 0.80 8.54
N ALA A 43 2.73 -0.01 9.59
CA ALA A 43 3.01 -1.43 9.52
C ALA A 43 2.10 -2.20 10.48
N ALA A 44 1.77 -3.45 10.13
CA ALA A 44 1.01 -4.35 11.00
C ALA A 44 1.58 -5.77 10.95
N PHE A 45 1.58 -6.44 12.10
CA PHE A 45 1.93 -7.83 12.24
C PHE A 45 0.66 -8.62 12.58
N ASN A 46 0.29 -9.54 11.70
CA ASN A 46 -0.89 -10.38 11.87
C ASN A 46 -0.42 -11.78 12.27
N PHE A 47 -0.68 -12.15 13.52
CA PHE A 47 -0.25 -13.42 14.10
C PHE A 47 -1.39 -14.45 14.18
N ARG A 48 -1.07 -15.65 14.68
CA ARG A 48 -2.01 -16.73 15.03
C ARG A 48 -2.72 -17.34 13.82
N ASN A 49 -1.95 -17.84 12.84
CA ASN A 49 -2.50 -18.51 11.66
C ASN A 49 -3.53 -17.64 10.94
N VAL A 50 -3.09 -16.41 10.66
CA VAL A 50 -3.97 -15.36 10.14
C VAL A 50 -4.66 -15.85 8.86
N ARG A 51 -5.98 -15.77 8.90
CA ARG A 51 -6.88 -15.88 7.75
C ARG A 51 -7.82 -14.69 7.74
N THR A 52 -8.20 -14.24 6.56
CA THR A 52 -9.13 -13.11 6.43
C THR A 52 -10.36 -13.52 5.65
N TYR A 53 -11.49 -12.88 5.98
CA TYR A 53 -12.61 -12.84 5.06
C TYR A 53 -12.35 -11.80 3.97
N LYS A 54 -13.14 -11.85 2.88
CA LYS A 54 -13.05 -10.90 1.77
C LYS A 54 -13.24 -9.47 2.28
N HIS A 55 -12.29 -8.60 1.98
CA HIS A 55 -12.34 -7.20 2.37
C HIS A 55 -11.54 -6.32 1.41
N ARG A 56 -11.68 -5.00 1.60
CA ARG A 56 -10.82 -3.97 1.03
C ARG A 56 -10.33 -3.10 2.17
N ASP A 57 -9.09 -2.63 2.09
CA ASP A 57 -8.56 -1.69 3.08
C ASP A 57 -9.00 -0.26 2.73
N VAL A 58 -10.29 0.04 2.91
CA VAL A 58 -10.91 1.29 2.42
C VAL A 58 -10.31 2.57 2.99
N LEU A 59 -9.54 2.49 4.08
CA LEU A 59 -8.84 3.63 4.68
C LEU A 59 -7.45 3.88 4.07
N ASN A 60 -6.93 2.94 3.28
CA ASN A 60 -5.65 3.08 2.59
C ASN A 60 -5.79 4.00 1.37
N CYS A 61 -4.65 4.51 0.90
CA CYS A 61 -4.60 5.26 -0.36
C CYS A 61 -5.11 4.35 -1.50
N PRO A 62 -6.16 4.74 -2.26
CA PRO A 62 -6.77 3.88 -3.28
C PRO A 62 -5.78 3.34 -4.32
N PHE A 63 -4.92 4.20 -4.84
CA PHE A 63 -3.88 3.85 -5.81
C PHE A 63 -2.56 3.43 -5.14
N GLY A 64 -2.49 3.44 -3.80
CA GLY A 64 -1.30 3.04 -3.06
C GLY A 64 -1.16 1.52 -2.99
N TRP A 65 0.07 1.05 -3.15
CA TRP A 65 0.36 -0.39 -3.11
C TRP A 65 0.82 -0.80 -1.71
N CYS A 66 0.05 -1.66 -1.07
CA CYS A 66 0.40 -2.23 0.22
C CYS A 66 1.35 -3.40 0.01
N GLY A 67 2.44 -3.42 0.77
CA GLY A 67 3.37 -4.55 0.78
C GLY A 67 2.98 -5.56 1.83
N ILE A 68 2.76 -6.80 1.41
CA ILE A 68 2.38 -7.92 2.27
C ILE A 68 3.47 -8.98 2.17
N THR A 69 4.03 -9.38 3.31
CA THR A 69 5.03 -10.45 3.39
C THR A 69 4.45 -11.63 4.15
N ALA A 70 4.42 -12.78 3.50
CA ALA A 70 4.04 -14.03 4.14
C ALA A 70 5.17 -14.53 5.05
N LEU A 71 4.82 -14.85 6.29
CA LEU A 71 5.71 -15.37 7.31
C LEU A 71 5.20 -16.72 7.81
N GLY A 72 6.07 -17.48 8.46
CA GLY A 72 5.76 -18.78 9.03
C GLY A 72 6.27 -19.94 8.19
N ARG A 73 5.73 -21.12 8.44
CA ARG A 73 6.11 -22.39 7.82
C ARG A 73 4.85 -23.09 7.38
N PHE A 74 4.62 -23.09 6.07
CA PHE A 74 3.47 -23.73 5.45
C PHE A 74 3.78 -24.12 4.02
N ASN A 75 3.03 -25.09 3.48
CA ASN A 75 3.14 -25.47 2.09
C ASN A 75 2.18 -24.62 1.22
N PRO A 76 2.68 -23.70 0.38
CA PRO A 76 1.83 -22.82 -0.41
C PRO A 76 1.04 -23.52 -1.52
N LYS A 77 1.30 -24.82 -1.78
CA LYS A 77 0.50 -25.65 -2.68
C LYS A 77 -0.72 -26.28 -2.01
N LYS A 78 -0.75 -26.26 -0.67
CA LYS A 78 -1.83 -26.88 0.14
C LYS A 78 -2.75 -25.86 0.81
N GLY A 79 -2.37 -24.59 0.86
CA GLY A 79 -3.15 -23.53 1.49
C GLY A 79 -2.38 -22.23 1.67
N GLY A 80 -2.97 -21.27 2.39
CA GLY A 80 -2.38 -19.94 2.61
C GLY A 80 -2.36 -19.04 1.37
N HIS A 81 -3.16 -19.39 0.35
CA HIS A 81 -3.23 -18.67 -0.93
C HIS A 81 -3.78 -17.25 -0.73
N LEU A 82 -3.34 -16.32 -1.56
CA LEU A 82 -3.95 -15.01 -1.70
C LEU A 82 -5.04 -15.05 -2.78
N VAL A 83 -6.23 -14.57 -2.47
CA VAL A 83 -7.35 -14.47 -3.41
C VAL A 83 -7.53 -13.01 -3.78
N LEU A 84 -7.56 -12.69 -5.07
CA LEU A 84 -7.81 -11.35 -5.63
C LEU A 84 -9.07 -11.43 -6.52
N GLN A 85 -10.19 -10.94 -6.01
CA GLN A 85 -11.51 -11.24 -6.58
C GLN A 85 -11.72 -10.62 -7.96
N GLU A 86 -11.45 -9.31 -8.11
CA GLU A 86 -11.66 -8.58 -9.36
C GLU A 86 -10.73 -9.06 -10.47
N LEU A 87 -9.52 -9.53 -10.11
CA LEU A 87 -8.57 -10.13 -11.06
C LEU A 87 -8.88 -11.60 -11.38
N LYS A 88 -9.81 -12.23 -10.65
CA LYS A 88 -10.11 -13.66 -10.74
C LYS A 88 -8.87 -14.54 -10.54
N LEU A 89 -7.99 -14.13 -9.62
CA LEU A 89 -6.74 -14.83 -9.32
C LEU A 89 -6.76 -15.49 -7.94
N VAL A 90 -6.24 -16.71 -7.89
CA VAL A 90 -5.85 -17.40 -6.67
C VAL A 90 -4.35 -17.68 -6.78
N ILE A 91 -3.57 -17.10 -5.88
CA ILE A 91 -2.12 -17.07 -5.97
C ILE A 91 -1.57 -17.95 -4.84
N GLU A 92 -0.80 -18.98 -5.19
CA GLU A 92 0.10 -19.63 -4.24
C GLU A 92 1.05 -18.57 -3.70
N PHE A 93 0.98 -18.29 -2.40
CA PHE A 93 1.73 -17.20 -1.78
C PHE A 93 2.75 -17.77 -0.77
N PRO A 94 4.00 -18.05 -1.20
CA PRO A 94 4.97 -18.78 -0.39
C PRO A 94 5.40 -18.04 0.88
N PRO A 95 5.79 -18.76 1.95
CA PRO A 95 6.47 -18.15 3.08
C PRO A 95 7.74 -17.41 2.63
N CYS A 96 8.08 -16.32 3.32
CA CYS A 96 9.20 -15.43 3.02
C CYS A 96 9.10 -14.69 1.67
N SER A 97 7.94 -14.71 1.02
CA SER A 97 7.70 -13.91 -0.20
C SER A 97 6.90 -12.63 0.12
N THR A 98 7.08 -11.62 -0.72
CA THR A 98 6.38 -10.34 -0.63
C THR A 98 5.56 -10.09 -1.88
N ILE A 99 4.33 -9.63 -1.72
CA ILE A 99 3.46 -9.17 -2.80
C ILE A 99 3.02 -7.73 -2.56
N LEU A 100 2.89 -6.97 -3.64
CA LEU A 100 2.37 -5.61 -3.61
C LEU A 100 0.98 -5.60 -4.25
N ILE A 101 -0.02 -5.05 -3.56
CA ILE A 101 -1.39 -4.95 -4.11
C ILE A 101 -2.01 -3.57 -3.81
N PRO A 102 -2.86 -3.02 -4.70
CA PRO A 102 -3.70 -1.87 -4.39
C PRO A 102 -4.88 -2.32 -3.49
N SER A 103 -4.59 -2.54 -2.21
CA SER A 103 -5.48 -3.26 -1.28
C SER A 103 -6.80 -2.52 -0.97
N ALA A 104 -6.85 -1.21 -1.21
CA ALA A 104 -8.06 -0.40 -1.13
C ALA A 104 -9.01 -0.61 -2.33
N MET A 105 -8.49 -1.05 -3.48
CA MET A 105 -9.23 -1.17 -4.74
C MET A 105 -9.64 -2.60 -5.07
N ILE A 106 -8.81 -3.58 -4.68
CA ILE A 106 -9.03 -5.00 -4.97
C ILE A 106 -9.56 -5.69 -3.72
N THR A 107 -10.71 -6.34 -3.84
CA THR A 107 -11.25 -7.23 -2.82
C THR A 107 -10.33 -8.43 -2.70
N HIS A 108 -9.79 -8.63 -1.50
CA HIS A 108 -8.82 -9.68 -1.27
C HIS A 108 -9.08 -10.42 0.04
N CYS A 109 -8.61 -11.65 0.08
CA CYS A 109 -8.54 -12.45 1.30
C CYS A 109 -7.41 -13.47 1.20
N ASN A 110 -7.21 -14.24 2.26
CA ASN A 110 -6.30 -15.37 2.21
C ASN A 110 -6.93 -16.63 2.79
N THR A 111 -6.61 -17.76 2.18
CA THR A 111 -7.16 -19.07 2.57
C THR A 111 -6.47 -19.59 3.83
N PRO A 112 -7.12 -20.50 4.58
CA PRO A 112 -6.45 -21.25 5.63
C PRO A 112 -5.22 -22.01 5.09
N VAL A 113 -4.23 -22.20 5.95
CA VAL A 113 -3.16 -23.18 5.71
C VAL A 113 -3.62 -24.59 6.09
N ALA A 114 -2.83 -25.61 5.73
CA ALA A 114 -3.09 -26.99 6.14
C ALA A 114 -3.00 -27.15 7.66
N GLU A 115 -3.56 -28.23 8.18
CA GLU A 115 -3.43 -28.56 9.61
C GLU A 115 -1.95 -28.75 9.99
N GLY A 116 -1.56 -28.19 11.14
CA GLY A 116 -0.17 -28.19 11.61
C GLY A 116 0.74 -27.10 11.00
N ASP A 117 0.32 -26.44 9.92
CA ASP A 117 1.06 -25.33 9.32
C ASP A 117 0.87 -24.03 10.11
N ILE A 118 1.86 -23.13 9.99
CA ILE A 118 1.87 -21.82 10.65
C ILE A 118 1.99 -20.70 9.63
N ARG A 119 1.07 -19.72 9.68
CA ARG A 119 1.12 -18.54 8.81
C ARG A 119 0.86 -17.25 9.56
N ASN A 120 1.77 -16.31 9.40
CA ASN A 120 1.65 -14.94 9.89
C ASN A 120 1.87 -13.98 8.72
N LEU A 121 1.47 -12.72 8.85
CA LEU A 121 1.69 -11.71 7.81
C LEU A 121 2.34 -10.47 8.41
N PHE A 122 3.30 -9.90 7.69
CA PHE A 122 3.79 -8.55 7.94
C PHE A 122 3.34 -7.65 6.79
N THR A 123 2.59 -6.60 7.10
CA THR A 123 2.05 -5.68 6.11
C THR A 123 2.58 -4.28 6.33
N GLN A 124 2.85 -3.55 5.26
CA GLN A 124 3.19 -2.13 5.27
C GLN A 124 2.30 -1.39 4.28
N TYR A 125 1.75 -0.24 4.68
CA TYR A 125 0.73 0.47 3.89
C TYR A 125 0.73 1.96 4.21
N CYS A 126 0.01 2.73 3.38
CA CYS A 126 -0.16 4.17 3.52
C CYS A 126 -1.66 4.49 3.67
N ALA A 127 -2.05 5.08 4.80
CA ALA A 127 -3.40 5.58 4.99
C ALA A 127 -3.69 6.74 4.03
N GLY A 128 -4.82 6.70 3.32
CA GLY A 128 -5.21 7.76 2.39
C GLY A 128 -5.46 9.09 3.09
N GLY A 129 -5.97 9.04 4.33
CA GLY A 129 -6.14 10.22 5.19
C GLY A 129 -4.84 10.98 5.45
N LEU A 130 -3.70 10.29 5.59
CA LEU A 130 -2.42 10.94 5.82
C LEU A 130 -1.98 11.77 4.59
N PHE A 131 -2.16 11.23 3.39
CA PHE A 131 -1.82 11.96 2.17
C PHE A 131 -2.78 13.13 1.92
N ARG A 132 -4.07 12.97 2.22
CA ARG A 132 -5.02 14.09 2.18
C ARG A 132 -4.66 15.18 3.19
N TYR A 133 -4.24 14.81 4.39
CA TYR A 133 -3.77 15.76 5.39
C TYR A 133 -2.60 16.61 4.87
N VAL A 134 -1.63 15.98 4.18
CA VAL A 134 -0.52 16.70 3.53
C VAL A 134 -1.01 17.59 2.38
N ASP A 135 -1.81 17.05 1.45
CA ASP A 135 -2.35 17.78 0.30
C ASP A 135 -3.23 18.99 0.74
N ASN A 136 -3.87 18.90 1.91
CA ASN A 136 -4.67 19.94 2.54
C ASN A 136 -3.84 20.97 3.34
N GLY A 137 -2.51 20.94 3.24
CA GLY A 137 -1.64 21.86 3.99
C GLY A 137 -1.60 21.56 5.50
N PHE A 138 -1.57 20.27 5.86
CA PHE A 138 -1.56 19.79 7.24
C PHE A 138 -2.84 20.15 8.01
N MET A 139 -3.99 19.99 7.35
CA MET A 139 -5.32 20.16 7.95
C MET A 139 -6.20 18.96 7.61
N ILE A 140 -6.93 18.46 8.62
CA ILE A 140 -8.02 17.52 8.37
C ILE A 140 -9.17 18.22 7.63
N ASP A 141 -9.98 17.47 6.88
CA ASP A 141 -11.01 18.03 5.99
C ASP A 141 -11.94 19.03 6.69
N ARG A 142 -12.36 18.73 7.93
CA ARG A 142 -13.20 19.63 8.73
C ARG A 142 -12.55 20.99 8.95
N VAL A 143 -11.28 20.99 9.35
CA VAL A 143 -10.52 22.22 9.61
C VAL A 143 -10.23 22.98 8.31
N LEU A 144 -9.96 22.26 7.21
CA LEU A 144 -9.77 22.91 5.91
C LEU A 144 -11.06 23.60 5.44
N CYS A 145 -12.21 22.95 5.60
CA CYS A 145 -13.51 23.52 5.25
C CYS A 145 -13.79 24.82 6.01
N GLU A 146 -13.49 24.84 7.31
CA GLU A 146 -13.68 26.02 8.17
C GLU A 146 -12.68 27.15 7.84
N LYS A 147 -11.39 26.82 7.68
CA LYS A 147 -10.32 27.82 7.53
C LYS A 147 -10.09 28.30 6.10
N ASN A 148 -10.34 27.44 5.12
CA ASN A 148 -10.15 27.74 3.71
C ASN A 148 -11.20 27.04 2.83
N PRO A 149 -12.44 27.55 2.81
CA PRO A 149 -13.53 26.96 2.02
C PRO A 149 -13.22 26.88 0.52
N ALA A 150 -12.45 27.83 -0.03
CA ALA A 150 -12.05 27.83 -1.42
C ALA A 150 -11.16 26.63 -1.76
N LYS A 151 -10.11 26.38 -0.95
CA LYS A 151 -9.27 25.20 -1.11
C LYS A 151 -10.04 23.90 -0.85
N SER A 152 -10.96 23.89 0.11
CA SER A 152 -11.84 22.73 0.34
C SER A 152 -12.66 22.37 -0.91
N LYS A 153 -13.27 23.36 -1.58
CA LYS A 153 -13.99 23.16 -2.84
C LYS A 153 -13.08 22.67 -3.97
N GLU A 154 -11.86 23.19 -4.07
CA GLU A 154 -10.85 22.70 -5.02
C GLU A 154 -10.51 21.22 -4.77
N MET A 155 -10.26 20.84 -3.51
CA MET A 155 -9.95 19.46 -3.13
C MET A 155 -11.13 18.52 -3.39
N GLU A 156 -12.37 18.98 -3.21
CA GLU A 156 -13.59 18.23 -3.55
C GLU A 156 -13.68 17.99 -5.06
N ALA A 157 -13.49 19.03 -5.87
CA ALA A 157 -13.54 18.93 -7.33
C ALA A 157 -12.50 17.93 -7.87
N LEU A 158 -11.30 17.90 -7.27
CA LEU A 158 -10.24 16.96 -7.64
C LEU A 158 -10.61 15.50 -7.40
N LYS A 159 -11.60 15.17 -6.55
CA LYS A 159 -12.00 13.77 -6.32
C LYS A 159 -12.48 13.09 -7.61
N ALA A 160 -13.12 13.85 -8.52
CA ALA A 160 -13.65 13.32 -9.78
C ALA A 160 -12.54 12.80 -10.73
N THR A 161 -11.34 13.37 -10.65
CA THR A 161 -10.21 13.04 -11.55
C THR A 161 -9.02 12.41 -10.84
N ARG A 162 -9.04 12.33 -9.50
CA ARG A 162 -7.93 11.80 -8.69
C ARG A 162 -7.52 10.38 -9.09
N TRP A 163 -8.47 9.57 -9.54
CA TRP A 163 -8.21 8.22 -10.02
C TRP A 163 -7.29 8.21 -11.25
N GLN A 164 -7.39 9.20 -12.15
CA GLN A 164 -6.54 9.31 -13.34
C GLN A 164 -5.09 9.57 -12.95
N MET A 165 -4.88 10.49 -12.01
CA MET A 165 -3.55 10.75 -11.44
C MET A 165 -3.00 9.48 -10.77
N GLY A 166 -3.81 8.80 -9.95
CA GLY A 166 -3.41 7.57 -9.27
C GLY A 166 -3.02 6.46 -10.25
N LEU A 167 -3.78 6.27 -11.33
CA LEU A 167 -3.43 5.33 -12.39
C LEU A 167 -2.14 5.72 -13.12
N GLY A 168 -1.90 7.02 -13.31
CA GLY A 168 -0.66 7.52 -13.92
C GLY A 168 0.61 7.20 -13.11
N LEU A 169 0.48 6.82 -11.84
CA LEU A 169 1.61 6.37 -11.00
C LEU A 169 1.93 4.88 -11.18
N PHE A 170 1.09 4.12 -11.88
CA PHE A 170 1.33 2.70 -12.13
C PHE A 170 2.33 2.56 -13.27
N SER A 171 3.39 1.79 -13.04
CA SER A 171 4.37 1.49 -14.08
C SER A 171 3.85 0.40 -15.02
N THR A 172 4.03 0.62 -16.31
CA THR A 172 3.93 -0.45 -17.30
C THR A 172 5.22 -1.28 -17.33
N LEU A 173 5.19 -2.48 -17.91
CA LEU A 173 6.40 -3.27 -18.10
C LEU A 173 7.44 -2.54 -18.97
N ASP A 174 6.99 -1.74 -19.95
CA ASP A 174 7.89 -0.97 -20.79
C ASP A 174 8.55 0.18 -20.04
N ASP A 175 7.84 0.83 -19.11
CA ASP A 175 8.43 1.82 -18.20
C ASP A 175 9.57 1.20 -17.38
N LEU A 176 9.32 0.01 -16.82
CA LEU A 176 10.31 -0.70 -16.01
C LEU A 176 11.52 -1.14 -16.84
N LYS A 177 11.30 -1.70 -18.05
CA LYS A 177 12.39 -2.08 -18.97
C LYS A 177 13.25 -0.87 -19.37
N ARG A 178 12.62 0.28 -19.67
CA ARG A 178 13.33 1.52 -19.98
C ARG A 178 14.15 2.02 -18.78
N ARG A 179 13.58 1.94 -17.58
CA ARG A 179 14.22 2.43 -16.34
C ARG A 179 15.43 1.59 -15.94
N TYR A 180 15.29 0.27 -15.99
CA TYR A 180 16.31 -0.67 -15.48
C TYR A 180 17.13 -1.29 -16.60
N LYS A 181 17.31 -0.60 -17.74
CA LYS A 181 18.05 -1.05 -18.94
C LYS A 181 18.91 -2.26 -18.61
N VAL A 182 18.46 -3.44 -19.02
CA VAL A 182 19.25 -4.67 -18.87
C VAL A 182 20.51 -4.42 -19.70
N VAL A 183 21.61 -4.10 -19.01
CA VAL A 183 22.92 -4.18 -19.63
C VAL A 183 23.12 -5.67 -19.81
N ASN A 184 22.89 -6.14 -21.05
CA ASN A 184 23.19 -7.51 -21.44
C ASN A 184 24.68 -7.78 -21.23
#